data_AF-A0AA51X948-F1
#
_entry.id   AF-A0AA51X948-F1
#
_cell.length_a   1.000
_cell.length_b   1.000
_cell.length_c   1.000
_cell.angle_alpha   90.00
_cell.angle_beta   90.00
_cell.angle_gamma   90.00
#
_symmetry.space_group_name_H-M   'P 1'
#
loop_
_entity.id
_entity.type
_entity.pdbx_description
1 polymer ?
#
loop_
_entity_poly.entity_id
_entity_poly.type
_entity_poly.pdbx_seq_one_letter_code
_entity_poly.pdbx_strand_id
1 'polypeptide(L)'
;MRFSQVITLFAAVFAVLGLMLGVVVLHDSSAAFLLTPLLCIVGLILFTAIANAPRLTEVFRQMQVDRAKLRLLNSKQAAQSHLIKREQQLEQQKQLIFEAALAGDQSITLNMLQPEQAKSLRWLKRLASEHFSTMKQLRGSLGENTIDWHVELLRLIEQQQQQQAFELSLNRQQSIQFLNNHLSYLEQANARAA
;
A
#
# COMPACT_ATOMS: atom_id res chain seq x y z
N MET A 1 -21.19 -39.10 3.41
CA MET A 1 -21.65 -40.49 3.66
C MET A 1 -21.28 -40.85 5.08
N ARG A 2 -22.25 -41.34 5.87
CA ARG A 2 -22.13 -41.42 7.34
C ARG A 2 -21.19 -42.57 7.71
N PHE A 3 -20.20 -42.32 8.58
CA PHE A 3 -19.19 -43.28 9.07
C PHE A 3 -19.80 -44.64 9.50
N SER A 4 -21.05 -44.61 9.98
CA SER A 4 -21.87 -45.79 10.30
C SER A 4 -22.11 -46.76 9.12
N GLN A 5 -22.24 -46.28 7.88
CA GLN A 5 -22.42 -47.11 6.68
C GLN A 5 -21.14 -47.85 6.29
N VAL A 6 -19.98 -47.24 6.55
CA VAL A 6 -18.68 -47.88 6.29
C VAL A 6 -18.44 -49.00 7.29
N ILE A 7 -18.72 -48.78 8.58
CA ILE A 7 -18.57 -49.82 9.62
C ILE A 7 -19.51 -51.01 9.36
N THR A 8 -20.77 -50.77 8.96
CA THR A 8 -21.73 -51.84 8.66
C THR A 8 -21.35 -52.63 7.41
N LEU A 9 -20.85 -51.97 6.36
CA LEU A 9 -20.33 -52.65 5.17
C LEU A 9 -19.12 -53.54 5.51
N PHE A 10 -18.19 -53.04 6.33
CA PHE A 10 -17.03 -53.81 6.78
C PHE A 10 -17.41 -55.01 7.65
N ALA A 11 -18.36 -54.86 8.58
CA ALA A 11 -18.87 -55.96 9.38
C ALA A 11 -19.51 -57.05 8.52
N ALA A 12 -20.24 -56.67 7.46
CA ALA A 12 -20.81 -57.62 6.51
C ALA A 12 -19.72 -58.35 5.70
N VAL A 13 -18.69 -57.64 5.22
CA VAL A 13 -17.57 -58.25 4.49
C VAL A 13 -16.78 -59.20 5.37
N PHE A 14 -16.51 -58.85 6.63
CA PHE A 14 -15.85 -59.74 7.60
C PHE A 14 -16.70 -60.96 7.97
N ALA A 15 -18.02 -60.80 8.10
CA ALA A 15 -18.93 -61.92 8.34
C ALA A 15 -18.95 -62.91 7.17
N VAL A 16 -18.97 -62.41 5.92
CA VAL A 16 -18.93 -63.25 4.71
C VAL A 16 -17.58 -63.94 4.55
N LEU A 17 -16.46 -63.23 4.81
CA LEU A 17 -15.12 -63.82 4.80
C LEU A 17 -14.94 -64.88 5.89
N GLY A 18 -15.48 -64.64 7.09
CA GLY A 18 -15.49 -65.62 8.18
C GLY A 18 -16.30 -66.89 7.84
N LEU A 19 -17.45 -66.71 7.18
CA LEU A 19 -18.28 -67.83 6.67
C LEU A 19 -17.55 -68.64 5.59
N MET A 20 -16.93 -67.97 4.62
CA MET A 20 -16.14 -68.63 3.57
C MET A 20 -14.92 -69.37 4.14
N LEU A 21 -14.25 -68.80 5.14
CA LEU A 21 -13.14 -69.47 5.83
C LEU A 21 -13.62 -70.70 6.60
N GLY A 22 -14.77 -70.63 7.27
CA GLY A 22 -15.39 -71.78 7.94
C GLY A 22 -15.68 -72.94 6.99
N VAL A 23 -16.13 -72.64 5.77
CA VAL A 23 -16.39 -73.64 4.72
C VAL A 23 -15.09 -74.24 4.17
N VAL A 24 -14.03 -73.43 3.99
CA VAL A 24 -12.71 -73.91 3.51
C VAL A 24 -12.00 -74.76 4.58
N VAL A 25 -12.10 -74.38 5.85
CA VAL A 25 -11.53 -75.13 7.00
C VAL A 25 -12.18 -76.52 7.14
N LEU A 26 -13.47 -76.65 6.81
CA LEU A 26 -14.20 -77.92 6.84
C LEU A 26 -13.79 -78.91 5.73
N HIS A 27 -13.21 -78.43 4.62
CA HIS A 27 -12.94 -79.25 3.43
C HIS A 27 -11.44 -79.54 3.19
N ASP A 28 -10.53 -78.67 3.63
CA ASP A 28 -9.08 -78.90 3.51
C ASP A 28 -8.31 -78.16 4.62
N SER A 29 -7.83 -78.92 5.62
CA SER A 29 -7.20 -78.39 6.84
C SER A 29 -5.86 -77.69 6.59
N SER A 30 -5.21 -77.97 5.45
CA SER A 30 -3.91 -77.41 5.08
C SER A 30 -4.00 -75.99 4.49
N ALA A 31 -5.06 -75.67 3.74
CA ALA A 31 -5.28 -74.34 3.17
C ALA A 31 -5.72 -73.30 4.22
N ALA A 32 -6.44 -73.75 5.24
CA ALA A 32 -6.88 -72.91 6.37
C ALA A 32 -5.71 -72.30 7.16
N PHE A 33 -4.60 -73.04 7.31
CA PHE A 33 -3.46 -72.61 8.12
C PHE A 33 -2.71 -71.42 7.51
N LEU A 34 -2.72 -71.28 6.18
CA LEU A 34 -2.06 -70.19 5.45
C LEU A 34 -2.96 -68.96 5.26
N LEU A 35 -4.28 -69.14 5.13
CA LEU A 35 -5.22 -68.05 4.88
C LEU A 35 -5.58 -67.26 6.15
N THR A 36 -5.61 -67.91 7.30
CA THR A 36 -5.92 -67.28 8.59
C THR A 36 -4.95 -66.14 8.99
N PRO A 37 -3.61 -66.32 8.95
CA PRO A 37 -2.69 -65.23 9.29
C PRO A 37 -2.76 -64.08 8.28
N LEU A 38 -2.99 -64.36 6.99
CA LEU A 38 -3.13 -63.34 5.95
C LEU A 38 -4.33 -62.42 6.23
N LEU A 39 -5.47 -63.00 6.61
CA LEU A 39 -6.67 -62.24 6.98
C LEU A 39 -6.49 -61.43 8.27
N CYS A 40 -5.77 -61.98 9.26
CA CYS A 40 -5.41 -61.24 10.46
C CYS A 40 -4.54 -60.02 10.13
N ILE A 41 -3.54 -60.17 9.25
CA ILE A 41 -2.67 -59.07 8.83
C ILE A 41 -3.47 -57.99 8.09
N VAL A 42 -4.33 -58.39 7.15
CA VAL A 42 -5.20 -57.45 6.41
C VAL A 42 -6.16 -56.73 7.35
N GLY A 43 -6.74 -57.43 8.33
CA GLY A 43 -7.60 -56.84 9.35
C GLY A 43 -6.87 -55.83 10.24
N LEU A 44 -5.62 -56.12 10.62
CA LEU A 44 -4.79 -55.22 11.43
C LEU A 44 -4.39 -53.95 10.66
N ILE A 45 -4.04 -54.07 9.38
CA ILE A 45 -3.75 -52.93 8.50
C ILE A 45 -5.00 -52.06 8.32
N LEU A 46 -6.16 -52.67 8.09
CA LEU A 46 -7.42 -51.94 7.95
C LEU A 46 -7.83 -51.25 9.26
N PHE A 47 -7.66 -51.92 10.40
CA PHE A 47 -7.97 -51.36 11.72
C PHE A 47 -7.10 -50.14 12.03
N THR A 48 -5.79 -50.23 11.79
CA THR A 48 -4.86 -49.10 12.01
C THR A 48 -5.12 -47.94 11.05
N ALA A 49 -5.48 -48.21 9.79
CA ALA A 49 -5.85 -47.19 8.83
C ALA A 49 -7.15 -46.45 9.23
N ILE A 50 -8.19 -47.18 9.66
CA ILE A 50 -9.48 -46.60 10.06
C ILE A 50 -9.36 -45.85 11.40
N ALA A 51 -8.62 -46.40 12.37
CA ALA A 51 -8.42 -45.77 13.68
C ALA A 51 -7.70 -44.41 13.57
N ASN A 52 -6.79 -44.27 12.61
CA ASN A 52 -6.02 -43.04 12.40
C ASN A 52 -6.63 -42.08 11.35
N ALA A 53 -7.56 -42.55 10.51
CA ALA A 53 -8.28 -41.73 9.54
C ALA A 53 -8.95 -40.47 10.12
N PRO A 54 -9.71 -40.51 11.25
CA PRO A 54 -10.38 -39.33 11.78
C PRO A 54 -9.39 -38.25 12.24
N ARG A 55 -8.27 -38.66 12.87
CA ARG A 55 -7.20 -37.74 13.32
C ARG A 55 -6.55 -37.01 12.15
N LEU A 56 -6.25 -37.74 11.06
CA LEU A 56 -5.68 -37.12 9.85
C LEU A 56 -6.67 -36.10 9.24
N THR A 57 -7.97 -36.42 9.17
CA THR A 57 -8.96 -35.49 8.63
C THR A 57 -9.14 -34.23 9.48
N GLU A 58 -9.04 -34.32 10.81
CA GLU A 58 -9.09 -33.15 11.70
C GLU A 58 -7.88 -32.24 11.51
N VAL A 59 -6.68 -32.81 11.40
CA VAL A 59 -5.44 -32.06 11.14
C VAL A 59 -5.52 -31.34 9.79
N PHE A 60 -5.97 -32.02 8.73
CA PHE A 60 -6.18 -31.38 7.43
C PHE A 60 -7.23 -30.26 7.47
N ARG A 61 -8.32 -30.45 8.23
CA ARG A 61 -9.36 -29.44 8.41
C ARG A 61 -8.83 -28.22 9.18
N GLN A 62 -8.05 -28.42 10.23
CA GLN A 62 -7.40 -27.34 10.97
C GLN A 62 -6.40 -26.58 10.09
N MET A 63 -5.54 -27.27 9.33
CA MET A 63 -4.61 -26.63 8.39
C MET A 63 -5.33 -25.78 7.33
N GLN A 64 -6.50 -26.20 6.84
CA GLN A 64 -7.30 -25.40 5.91
C GLN A 64 -7.85 -24.13 6.57
N VAL A 65 -8.35 -24.23 7.80
CA VAL A 65 -8.87 -23.07 8.56
C VAL A 65 -7.74 -22.09 8.87
N ASP A 66 -6.56 -22.57 9.26
CA ASP A 66 -5.41 -21.72 9.54
C ASP A 66 -4.88 -21.04 8.28
N ARG A 67 -4.86 -21.74 7.14
CA ARG A 67 -4.57 -21.10 5.83
C ARG A 67 -5.58 -20.01 5.48
N ALA A 68 -6.86 -20.21 5.76
CA ALA A 68 -7.88 -19.21 5.51
C ALA A 68 -7.69 -17.97 6.42
N LYS A 69 -7.38 -18.17 7.70
CA LYS A 69 -7.06 -17.08 8.63
C LYS A 69 -5.80 -16.32 8.21
N LEU A 70 -4.73 -17.01 7.82
CA LEU A 70 -3.50 -16.40 7.32
C LEU A 70 -3.74 -15.58 6.04
N ARG A 71 -4.57 -16.08 5.12
CA ARG A 71 -4.96 -15.31 3.92
C ARG A 71 -5.70 -14.02 4.26
N LEU A 72 -6.63 -14.06 5.22
CA LEU A 72 -7.37 -12.88 5.68
C LEU A 72 -6.48 -11.86 6.41
N LEU A 73 -5.52 -12.33 7.21
CA LEU A 73 -4.53 -11.46 7.86
C LEU A 73 -3.61 -10.80 6.83
N ASN A 74 -3.09 -11.59 5.88
CA ASN A 74 -2.25 -11.09 4.81
C ASN A 74 -3.00 -10.10 3.89
N SER A 75 -4.30 -10.34 3.60
CA SER A 75 -5.09 -9.40 2.80
C SER A 75 -5.35 -8.08 3.54
N LYS A 76 -5.55 -8.11 4.86
CA LYS A 76 -5.68 -6.89 5.67
C LYS A 76 -4.37 -6.09 5.72
N GLN A 77 -3.24 -6.79 5.92
CA GLN A 77 -1.92 -6.15 5.89
C GLN A 77 -1.58 -5.59 4.51
N ALA A 78 -1.89 -6.32 3.43
CA ALA A 78 -1.75 -5.83 2.07
C ALA A 78 -2.60 -4.57 1.84
N ALA A 79 -3.87 -4.57 2.22
CA ALA A 79 -4.73 -3.39 2.11
C ALA A 79 -4.18 -2.17 2.89
N GLN A 80 -3.70 -2.37 4.13
CA GLN A 80 -3.06 -1.31 4.92
C GLN A 80 -1.80 -0.77 4.24
N SER A 81 -0.91 -1.65 3.76
CA SER A 81 0.29 -1.21 3.04
C SER A 81 -0.03 -0.48 1.73
N HIS A 82 -1.09 -0.85 1.02
CA HIS A 82 -1.57 -0.12 -0.15
C HIS A 82 -2.11 1.27 0.20
N LEU A 83 -2.84 1.40 1.30
CA LEU A 83 -3.30 2.71 1.79
C LEU A 83 -2.12 3.61 2.15
N ILE A 84 -1.15 3.09 2.91
CA ILE A 84 0.07 3.83 3.27
C ILE A 84 0.84 4.27 2.02
N LYS A 85 1.02 3.37 1.04
CA LYS A 85 1.69 3.72 -0.23
C LYS A 85 0.93 4.81 -1.00
N ARG A 86 -0.40 4.75 -1.02
CA ARG A 86 -1.23 5.76 -1.70
C ARG A 86 -1.14 7.12 -1.02
N GLU A 87 -1.17 7.15 0.31
CA GLU A 87 -0.97 8.38 1.09
C GLU A 87 0.41 8.98 0.84
N GLN A 88 1.46 8.15 0.84
CA GLN A 88 2.82 8.59 0.52
C GLN A 88 2.93 9.14 -0.91
N GLN A 89 2.31 8.49 -1.90
CA GLN A 89 2.27 8.97 -3.28
C GLN A 89 1.54 10.30 -3.41
N LEU A 90 0.41 10.47 -2.71
CA LEU A 90 -0.33 11.73 -2.69
C LEU A 90 0.49 12.86 -2.07
N GLU A 91 1.21 12.57 -0.98
CA GLU A 91 2.06 13.56 -0.32
C GLU A 91 3.24 13.98 -1.20
N GLN A 92 3.90 13.01 -1.86
CA GLN A 92 4.93 13.30 -2.87
C GLN A 92 4.39 14.14 -4.02
N GLN A 93 3.20 13.82 -4.52
CA GLN A 93 2.57 14.58 -5.60
C GLN A 93 2.30 16.03 -5.20
N LYS A 94 1.81 16.27 -3.97
CA LYS A 94 1.60 17.63 -3.44
C LYS A 94 2.91 18.42 -3.37
N GLN A 95 3.99 17.78 -2.93
CA GLN A 95 5.31 18.41 -2.87
C GLN A 95 5.80 18.78 -4.27
N LEU A 96 5.67 17.88 -5.25
CA LEU A 96 6.05 18.15 -6.64
C LEU A 96 5.23 19.30 -7.26
N ILE A 97 3.92 19.34 -7.02
CA ILE A 97 3.05 20.44 -7.48
C ILE A 97 3.50 21.76 -6.84
N PHE A 98 3.85 21.74 -5.56
CA PHE A 98 4.32 22.92 -4.86
C PHE A 98 5.67 23.41 -5.37
N GLU A 99 6.63 22.51 -5.61
CA GLU A 99 7.92 22.84 -6.21
C GLU A 99 7.77 23.40 -7.63
N ALA A 100 6.88 22.83 -8.44
CA ALA A 100 6.55 23.35 -9.76
C ALA A 100 5.94 24.76 -9.70
N ALA A 101 5.05 25.01 -8.73
CA ALA A 101 4.49 26.34 -8.51
C ALA A 101 5.57 27.36 -8.11
N LEU A 102 6.52 26.97 -7.25
CA LEU A 102 7.67 27.81 -6.87
C LEU A 102 8.60 28.10 -8.06
N ALA A 103 8.78 27.12 -8.95
CA ALA A 103 9.54 27.27 -10.19
C ALA A 103 8.84 28.17 -11.24
N GLY A 104 7.60 28.61 -10.98
CA GLY A 104 6.86 29.48 -11.87
C GLY A 104 6.13 28.75 -13.00
N ASP A 105 5.86 27.44 -12.87
CA ASP A 105 5.06 26.69 -13.82
C ASP A 105 3.64 27.26 -13.90
N GLN A 106 3.26 27.74 -15.10
CA GLN A 106 1.98 28.39 -15.36
C GLN A 106 0.82 27.40 -15.44
N SER A 107 1.09 26.10 -15.62
CA SER A 107 0.07 25.06 -15.62
C SER A 107 -0.53 24.82 -14.23
N ILE A 108 0.19 25.21 -13.17
CA ILE A 108 -0.23 25.03 -11.79
C ILE A 108 -1.14 26.17 -11.35
N THR A 109 -2.38 25.82 -11.03
CA THR A 109 -3.34 26.76 -10.44
C THR A 109 -3.18 26.81 -8.93
N LEU A 110 -3.42 27.98 -8.32
CA LEU A 110 -3.29 28.14 -6.86
C LEU A 110 -4.25 27.23 -6.06
N ASN A 111 -5.32 26.73 -6.68
CA ASN A 111 -6.28 25.81 -6.05
C ASN A 111 -5.74 24.37 -5.94
N MET A 112 -4.65 24.04 -6.63
CA MET A 112 -3.96 22.74 -6.53
C MET A 112 -3.01 22.68 -5.32
N LEU A 113 -2.78 23.80 -4.64
CA LEU A 113 -1.88 23.92 -3.51
C LEU A 113 -2.64 23.85 -2.18
N GLN A 114 -1.90 23.62 -1.10
CA GLN A 114 -2.46 23.76 0.24
C GLN A 114 -2.94 25.21 0.45
N PRO A 115 -4.05 25.43 1.18
CA PRO A 115 -4.64 26.77 1.32
C PRO A 115 -3.67 27.84 1.81
N GLU A 116 -2.80 27.52 2.77
CA GLU A 116 -1.81 28.45 3.31
C GLU A 116 -0.70 28.78 2.30
N GLN A 117 -0.26 27.79 1.52
CA GLN A 117 0.70 28.00 0.44
C GLN A 117 0.10 28.86 -0.67
N ALA A 118 -1.15 28.58 -1.05
CA ALA A 118 -1.87 29.34 -2.06
C ALA A 118 -2.03 30.81 -1.67
N LYS A 119 -2.36 31.09 -0.39
CA LYS A 119 -2.42 32.46 0.16
C LYS A 119 -1.05 33.14 0.07
N SER A 120 0.01 32.46 0.51
CA SER A 120 1.37 32.99 0.51
C SER A 120 1.85 33.33 -0.90
N LEU A 121 1.67 32.42 -1.87
CA LEU A 121 2.04 32.68 -3.26
C LEU A 121 1.18 33.78 -3.89
N ARG A 122 -0.12 33.86 -3.58
CA ARG A 122 -0.98 34.95 -4.06
C ARG A 122 -0.50 36.30 -3.55
N TRP A 123 -0.15 36.35 -2.27
CA TRP A 123 0.41 37.55 -1.66
C TRP A 123 1.74 37.95 -2.32
N LEU A 124 2.67 37.01 -2.52
CA LEU A 124 3.93 37.29 -3.23
C LEU A 124 3.72 37.74 -4.68
N LYS A 125 2.74 37.16 -5.41
CA LYS A 125 2.39 37.63 -6.77
C LYS A 125 1.94 39.09 -6.76
N ARG A 126 1.09 39.44 -5.80
CA ARG A 126 0.61 40.80 -5.61
C ARG A 126 1.76 41.75 -5.28
N LEU A 127 2.62 41.37 -4.34
CA LEU A 127 3.80 42.14 -3.94
C LEU A 127 4.71 42.44 -5.13
N ALA A 128 5.05 41.41 -5.92
CA ALA A 128 5.86 41.56 -7.12
C ALA A 128 5.22 42.49 -8.16
N SER A 129 3.89 42.43 -8.33
CA SER A 129 3.16 43.27 -9.27
C SER A 129 3.10 44.73 -8.82
N GLU A 130 2.86 44.97 -7.52
CA GLU A 130 2.79 46.32 -6.94
C GLU A 130 4.14 47.04 -6.98
N HIS A 131 5.24 46.31 -6.77
CA HIS A 131 6.59 46.86 -6.76
C HIS A 131 7.39 46.60 -8.04
N PHE A 132 6.74 46.19 -9.13
CA PHE A 132 7.42 45.69 -10.33
C PHE A 132 8.42 46.68 -10.94
N SER A 133 8.04 47.95 -11.09
CA SER A 133 8.90 48.98 -11.69
C SER A 133 10.17 49.21 -10.87
N THR A 134 10.03 49.34 -9.55
CA THR A 134 11.15 49.51 -8.61
C THR A 134 12.04 48.27 -8.60
N MET A 135 11.44 47.08 -8.53
CA MET A 135 12.18 45.82 -8.52
C MET A 135 12.95 45.59 -9.82
N LYS A 136 12.35 45.93 -10.97
CA LYS A 136 13.02 45.87 -12.28
C LYS A 136 14.25 46.79 -12.34
N GLN A 137 14.15 48.02 -11.83
CA GLN A 137 15.27 48.95 -11.77
C GLN A 137 16.39 48.43 -10.87
N LEU A 138 16.05 47.98 -9.67
CA LEU A 138 17.01 47.41 -8.71
C LEU A 138 17.68 46.16 -9.25
N ARG A 139 16.92 45.26 -9.89
CA ARG A 139 17.45 44.06 -10.54
C ARG A 139 18.43 44.44 -11.66
N GLY A 140 18.13 45.47 -12.44
CA GLY A 140 19.04 45.99 -13.46
C GLY A 140 20.37 46.54 -12.90
N SER A 141 20.36 47.13 -11.70
CA SER A 141 21.57 47.64 -11.05
C SER A 141 22.36 46.59 -10.26
N LEU A 142 21.67 45.64 -9.62
CA LEU A 142 22.27 44.65 -8.72
C LEU A 142 22.57 43.30 -9.39
N GLY A 143 21.88 42.95 -10.47
CA GLY A 143 21.95 41.65 -11.13
C GLY A 143 21.01 40.59 -10.53
N GLU A 144 20.41 39.75 -11.38
CA GLU A 144 19.31 38.82 -11.04
C GLU A 144 19.69 37.66 -10.10
N ASN A 145 20.99 37.37 -9.92
CA ASN A 145 21.48 36.23 -9.13
C ASN A 145 22.52 36.62 -8.07
N THR A 146 22.52 37.89 -7.63
CA THR A 146 23.44 38.36 -6.61
C THR A 146 22.85 38.23 -5.21
N ILE A 147 23.72 38.14 -4.21
CA ILE A 147 23.31 38.14 -2.80
C ILE A 147 22.60 39.44 -2.46
N ASP A 148 23.11 40.58 -2.95
CA ASP A 148 22.52 41.89 -2.72
C ASP A 148 21.07 41.95 -3.22
N TRP A 149 20.80 41.41 -4.40
CA TRP A 149 19.46 41.31 -4.94
C TRP A 149 18.54 40.43 -4.08
N HIS A 150 19.02 39.27 -3.61
CA HIS A 150 18.26 38.42 -2.70
C HIS A 150 17.96 39.10 -1.35
N VAL A 151 18.88 39.94 -0.85
CA VAL A 151 18.69 40.72 0.37
C VAL A 151 17.61 41.79 0.17
N GLU A 152 17.60 42.50 -0.97
CA GLU A 152 16.54 43.48 -1.24
C GLU A 152 15.16 42.83 -1.36
N LEU A 153 15.06 41.65 -1.98
CA LEU A 153 13.81 40.88 -2.02
C LEU A 153 13.32 40.48 -0.62
N LEU A 154 14.22 40.00 0.24
CA LEU A 154 13.88 39.67 1.62
C LEU A 154 13.46 40.91 2.42
N ARG A 155 14.17 42.02 2.26
CA ARG A 155 13.84 43.27 2.93
C ARG A 155 12.43 43.74 2.53
N LEU A 156 12.09 43.66 1.24
CA LEU A 156 10.75 43.98 0.76
C LEU A 156 9.69 43.07 1.39
N ILE A 157 9.94 41.75 1.41
CA ILE A 157 9.04 40.78 2.05
C ILE A 157 8.83 41.16 3.52
N GLU A 158 9.90 41.35 4.28
CA GLU A 158 9.83 41.62 5.72
C GLU A 158 9.12 42.95 6.01
N GLN A 159 9.42 44.00 5.24
CA GLN A 159 8.76 45.30 5.38
C GLN A 159 7.25 45.22 5.14
N GLN A 160 6.83 44.48 4.12
CA GLN A 160 5.41 44.36 3.76
C GLN A 160 4.67 43.35 4.64
N GLN A 161 5.38 42.33 5.12
CA GLN A 161 4.84 41.36 6.07
C GLN A 161 4.58 42.01 7.44
N GLN A 162 5.42 42.94 7.91
CA GLN A 162 5.14 43.66 9.16
C GLN A 162 3.88 44.54 9.08
N GLN A 163 3.52 45.00 7.88
CA GLN A 163 2.34 45.84 7.66
C GLN A 163 1.04 45.03 7.56
N GLN A 164 1.13 43.70 7.41
CA GLN A 164 -0.04 42.82 7.31
C GLN A 164 0.00 41.78 8.42
N ALA A 165 -1.13 41.49 9.07
CA ALA A 165 -1.24 40.41 10.04
C ALA A 165 -1.26 39.02 9.35
N PHE A 166 -0.29 38.77 8.47
CA PHE A 166 -0.19 37.60 7.62
C PHE A 166 1.16 36.91 7.82
N GLU A 167 1.13 35.61 8.11
CA GLU A 167 2.32 34.79 8.23
C GLU A 167 2.55 33.99 6.94
N LEU A 168 3.74 34.10 6.36
CA LEU A 168 4.12 33.33 5.19
C LEU A 168 4.34 31.87 5.57
N SER A 169 3.65 30.97 4.87
CA SER A 169 3.86 29.52 5.01
C SER A 169 5.08 29.02 4.22
N LEU A 170 5.93 29.95 3.73
CA LEU A 170 7.06 29.70 2.85
C LEU A 170 8.34 30.05 3.60
N ASN A 171 9.39 29.25 3.41
CA ASN A 171 10.68 29.65 3.93
C ASN A 171 11.26 30.83 3.12
N ARG A 172 12.31 31.47 3.65
CA ARG A 172 12.96 32.63 3.02
C ARG A 172 13.41 32.33 1.58
N GLN A 173 14.05 31.20 1.36
CA GLN A 173 14.58 30.81 0.06
C GLN A 173 13.47 30.57 -0.98
N GLN A 174 12.39 29.88 -0.59
CA GLN A 174 11.22 29.64 -1.43
C GLN A 174 10.51 30.94 -1.81
N SER A 175 10.42 31.87 -0.86
CA SER A 175 9.81 33.19 -1.09
C SER A 175 10.62 34.01 -2.11
N ILE A 176 11.95 34.04 -1.95
CA ILE A 176 12.87 34.68 -2.90
C ILE A 176 12.77 34.02 -4.28
N GLN A 177 12.87 32.69 -4.35
CA GLN A 177 12.82 31.94 -5.59
C GLN A 177 11.54 32.24 -6.36
N PHE A 178 10.40 32.20 -5.68
CA PHE A 178 9.11 32.48 -6.29
C PHE A 178 9.00 33.92 -6.79
N LEU A 179 9.38 34.90 -5.96
CA LEU A 179 9.40 36.31 -6.36
C LEU A 179 10.29 36.52 -7.58
N ASN A 180 11.48 35.92 -7.58
CA ASN A 180 12.41 36.01 -8.69
C ASN A 180 11.79 35.51 -9.98
N ASN A 181 11.26 34.29 -9.97
CA ASN A 181 10.63 33.70 -11.15
C ASN A 181 9.44 34.51 -11.63
N HIS A 182 8.63 35.04 -10.70
CA HIS A 182 7.47 35.84 -11.06
C HIS A 182 7.85 37.22 -11.62
N LEU A 183 8.90 37.86 -11.08
CA LEU A 183 9.43 39.11 -11.63
C LEU A 183 9.97 38.89 -13.05
N SER A 184 10.70 37.82 -13.31
CA SER A 184 11.19 37.49 -14.66
C SER A 184 10.03 37.21 -15.62
N TYR A 185 8.96 36.57 -15.15
CA TYR A 185 7.72 36.44 -15.91
C TYR A 185 7.08 37.80 -16.24
N LEU A 186 6.98 38.71 -15.27
CA LEU A 186 6.42 40.06 -15.49
C LEU A 186 7.28 40.86 -16.47
N GLU A 187 8.61 40.73 -16.43
CA GLU A 187 9.53 41.33 -17.40
C GLU A 187 9.28 40.82 -18.82
N GLN A 188 9.13 39.50 -19.00
CA GLN A 188 8.81 38.90 -20.29
C GLN A 188 7.43 39.32 -20.80
N ALA A 189 6.42 39.37 -19.91
CA ALA A 189 5.07 39.82 -20.28
C ALA A 189 5.06 41.29 -20.70
N ASN A 190 5.77 42.15 -19.99
CA ASN A 190 5.91 43.56 -20.32
C ASN A 190 6.67 43.77 -21.64
N ALA A 191 7.73 42.99 -21.88
CA ALA A 191 8.49 43.02 -23.13
C ALA A 191 7.67 42.57 -24.36
N ARG A 192 6.64 41.73 -24.17
CA ARG A 192 5.71 41.33 -25.23
C ARG A 192 4.62 42.36 -25.51
N ALA A 193 4.34 43.24 -24.55
CA ALA A 193 3.29 44.25 -24.65
C ALA A 193 3.78 45.60 -25.21
N ALA A 194 5.10 45.84 -25.18
CA ALA A 194 5.77 47.03 -25.72
C ALA A 194 6.16 46.86 -27.19
#